data_AF-A0AAW1N2U8-F1
#
_entry.id   AF-A0AAW1N2U8-F1
#
_cell.length_a   1.000
_cell.length_b   1.000
_cell.length_c   1.000
_cell.angle_alpha   90.00
_cell.angle_beta   90.00
_cell.angle_gamma   90.00
#
_symmetry.space_group_name_H-M   'P 1'
#
loop_
_entity.id
_entity.type
_entity.pdbx_description
1 polymer ?
#
loop_
_entity_poly.entity_id
_entity_poly.type
_entity_poly.pdbx_seq_one_letter_code
_entity_poly.pdbx_strand_id
1 'polypeptide(L)'
;MDVKRITPFTNVEKNILTQLIQRFDVLKSKSMDGTTISQKNEAWHKISCLFNIHQETKVKRTPRQLKKLWNNMKHRKQIELKLKKQMEESEVKVEETPIVEFFDIGDGYRDQESILIPAKIDETSQQQRELFSIRLSIAKEELLKAKAETERAQAEARRALIEEELSVLKLRRFKDGQIS
;
A
#
# COMPACT_ATOMS: atom_id res chain seq x y z
N MET A 1 0.14 29.29 15.38
CA MET A 1 0.92 28.31 16.16
C MET A 1 1.53 27.33 15.16
N ASP A 2 2.85 27.30 15.06
CA ASP A 2 3.53 26.39 14.13
C ASP A 2 3.36 24.94 14.58
N VAL A 3 2.62 24.16 13.80
CA VAL A 3 2.49 22.72 14.00
C VAL A 3 3.84 22.10 13.69
N LYS A 4 4.63 21.80 14.73
CA LYS A 4 5.92 21.12 14.58
C LYS A 4 5.69 19.76 13.91
N ARG A 5 6.07 19.67 12.63
CA ARG A 5 6.01 18.43 11.86
C ARG A 5 6.90 17.37 12.51
N ILE A 6 6.33 16.21 12.81
CA ILE A 6 7.08 15.08 13.36
C ILE A 6 8.05 14.59 12.28
N THR A 7 9.35 14.56 12.59
CA THR A 7 10.37 14.04 11.68
C THR A 7 10.07 12.58 11.34
N PRO A 8 10.04 12.20 10.04
CA PRO A 8 9.81 10.83 9.63
C PRO A 8 10.93 9.92 10.11
N PHE A 9 10.63 8.63 10.25
CA PHE A 9 11.63 7.61 10.58
C PHE A 9 12.38 7.18 9.33
N THR A 10 13.71 7.22 9.40
CA THR A 10 14.63 6.73 8.38
C THR A 10 14.63 5.20 8.33
N ASN A 11 15.14 4.62 7.24
CA ASN A 11 15.24 3.16 7.12
C ASN A 11 16.24 2.56 8.10
N VAL A 12 17.31 3.31 8.40
CA VAL A 12 18.32 2.93 9.39
C VAL A 12 17.69 2.81 10.79
N GLU A 13 16.92 3.81 11.21
CA GLU A 13 16.16 3.78 12.47
C GLU A 13 15.19 2.58 12.54
N LYS A 14 14.49 2.25 11.44
CA LYS A 14 13.59 1.08 11.38
C LYS A 14 14.36 -0.23 11.56
N ASN A 15 15.55 -0.34 10.99
CA ASN A 15 16.40 -1.52 11.13
C ASN A 15 16.89 -1.68 12.58
N ILE A 16 17.35 -0.60 13.20
CA ILE A 16 17.75 -0.60 14.63
C ILE A 16 16.58 -1.07 15.50
N LEU A 17 15.39 -0.50 15.30
CA LEU A 17 14.21 -0.89 16.07
C LEU A 17 13.89 -2.38 15.91
N THR A 18 14.00 -2.91 14.68
CA THR A 18 13.77 -4.33 14.41
C THR A 18 14.76 -5.23 15.14
N GLN A 19 16.06 -4.86 15.12
CA GLN A 19 17.10 -5.60 15.84
C GLN A 19 16.89 -5.55 17.35
N LEU A 20 16.50 -4.40 17.90
CA LEU A 20 16.20 -4.27 19.33
C LEU A 20 15.03 -5.16 19.73
N ILE A 21 13.91 -5.13 18.98
CA ILE A 21 12.72 -5.93 19.29
C ILE A 21 13.02 -7.43 19.24
N GLN A 22 13.87 -7.89 18.32
CA GLN A 22 14.24 -9.30 18.22
C GLN A 22 14.90 -9.85 19.49
N ARG A 23 15.55 -8.99 20.29
CA ARG A 23 16.19 -9.36 21.57
C ARG A 23 15.21 -9.52 22.74
N PHE A 24 13.96 -9.05 22.61
CA PHE A 24 12.95 -9.13 23.67
C PHE A 24 11.86 -10.14 23.32
N ASP A 25 12.00 -11.37 23.82
CA ASP A 25 11.03 -12.44 23.55
C ASP A 25 9.63 -12.17 24.12
N VAL A 26 9.56 -11.39 25.20
CA VAL A 26 8.29 -10.95 25.80
C VAL A 26 7.41 -10.17 24.82
N LEU A 27 8.00 -9.51 23.81
CA LEU A 27 7.24 -8.80 22.77
C LEU A 27 6.72 -9.72 21.66
N LYS A 28 7.24 -10.95 21.56
CA LYS A 28 6.78 -11.98 20.62
C LYS A 28 5.61 -12.78 21.18
N SER A 29 5.46 -12.82 22.51
CA SER A 29 4.38 -13.57 23.16
C SER A 29 3.00 -12.97 22.86
N LYS A 30 2.00 -13.84 22.63
CA LYS A 30 0.59 -13.43 22.46
C LYS A 30 -0.16 -13.30 23.77
N SER A 31 0.44 -13.66 24.91
CA SER A 31 -0.22 -13.63 26.22
C SER A 31 -0.62 -12.21 26.63
N MET A 32 -1.78 -12.10 27.27
CA MET A 32 -2.41 -10.84 27.67
C MET A 32 -2.58 -10.72 29.19
N ASP A 33 -1.87 -11.54 29.96
CA ASP A 33 -1.92 -11.49 31.42
C ASP A 33 -1.38 -10.14 31.93
N GLY A 34 -1.92 -9.61 33.02
CA GLY A 34 -1.51 -8.31 33.56
C GLY A 34 0.00 -8.22 33.84
N THR A 35 0.62 -9.32 34.28
CA THR A 35 2.07 -9.45 34.46
C THR A 35 2.81 -9.36 33.12
N THR A 36 2.34 -10.06 32.10
CA THR A 36 2.91 -10.01 30.74
C THR A 36 2.77 -8.62 30.12
N ILE A 37 1.65 -7.93 30.33
CA ILE A 37 1.44 -6.55 29.85
C ILE A 37 2.46 -5.60 30.48
N SER A 38 2.63 -5.69 31.80
CA SER A 38 3.62 -4.89 32.52
C SER A 38 5.04 -5.13 32.00
N GLN A 39 5.44 -6.40 31.81
CA GLN A 39 6.74 -6.75 31.25
C GLN A 39 6.93 -6.26 29.81
N LYS A 40 5.88 -6.30 28.98
CA LYS A 40 5.90 -5.73 27.61
C LYS A 40 6.12 -4.22 27.65
N ASN A 41 5.45 -3.52 28.55
CA ASN A 41 5.63 -2.08 28.72
C ASN A 41 7.05 -1.75 29.17
N GLU A 42 7.58 -2.47 30.16
CA GLU A 42 8.97 -2.32 30.60
C GLU A 42 9.97 -2.58 29.46
N ALA A 43 9.73 -3.61 28.64
CA ALA A 43 10.54 -3.89 27.46
C ALA A 43 10.50 -2.72 26.46
N TRP A 44 9.34 -2.11 26.20
CA TRP A 44 9.24 -0.93 25.34
C TRP A 44 9.98 0.28 25.89
N HIS A 45 9.98 0.48 27.22
CA HIS A 45 10.81 1.51 27.86
C HIS A 45 12.30 1.25 27.66
N LYS A 46 12.76 0.02 27.90
CA LYS A 46 14.17 -0.37 27.66
C LYS A 46 14.58 -0.17 26.20
N ILE A 47 13.73 -0.58 25.26
CA ILE A 47 13.96 -0.36 23.82
C ILE A 47 14.06 1.13 23.51
N SER A 48 13.19 1.97 24.08
CA SER A 48 13.24 3.41 23.89
C SER A 48 14.56 4.02 24.36
N CYS A 49 15.07 3.58 25.53
CA CYS A 49 16.37 4.01 26.02
C CYS A 49 17.51 3.59 25.06
N LEU A 50 17.56 2.31 24.69
CA LEU A 50 18.58 1.76 23.79
C LEU A 50 18.55 2.43 22.41
N PHE A 51 17.35 2.67 21.88
CA PHE A 51 17.14 3.34 20.61
C PHE A 51 17.66 4.79 20.66
N ASN A 52 17.39 5.51 21.74
CA ASN A 52 17.79 6.90 21.89
C ASN A 52 19.29 7.09 22.18
N ILE A 53 19.97 6.05 22.68
CA ILE A 53 21.43 6.03 22.88
C ILE A 53 22.18 5.76 21.57
N HIS A 54 21.52 5.11 20.60
CA HIS A 54 22.15 4.76 19.34
C HIS A 54 22.63 6.01 18.57
N GLN A 55 23.88 6.00 18.09
CA GLN A 55 24.53 7.15 17.45
C GLN A 55 23.78 7.64 16.19
N GLU A 56 23.12 6.74 15.48
CA GLU A 56 22.38 7.05 14.25
C GLU A 56 21.00 7.68 14.53
N THR A 57 20.54 7.69 15.79
CA THR A 57 19.28 8.29 16.21
C THR A 57 19.46 9.80 16.42
N LYS A 58 19.06 10.60 15.43
CA LYS A 58 19.15 12.07 15.51
C LYS A 58 18.08 12.68 16.42
N VAL A 59 16.93 12.03 16.55
CA VAL A 59 15.76 12.55 17.28
C VAL A 59 15.35 11.56 18.35
N LYS A 60 15.26 12.01 19.61
CA LYS A 60 14.79 11.18 20.72
C LYS A 60 13.30 10.82 20.51
N ARG A 61 12.98 9.54 20.68
CA ARG A 61 11.64 8.99 20.47
C ARG A 61 11.10 8.40 21.75
N THR A 62 9.78 8.53 21.94
CA THR A 62 9.07 7.95 23.07
C THR A 62 8.71 6.48 22.80
N PRO A 63 8.52 5.65 23.83
CA PRO A 63 8.10 4.24 23.65
C PRO A 63 6.80 4.13 22.85
N ARG A 64 5.87 5.07 23.02
CA ARG A 64 4.62 5.14 22.25
C ARG A 64 4.86 5.33 20.75
N GLN A 65 5.81 6.19 20.36
CA GLN A 65 6.16 6.41 18.96
C GLN A 65 6.81 5.18 18.33
N LEU A 66 7.69 4.50 19.07
CA LEU A 66 8.34 3.26 18.61
C LEU A 66 7.34 2.11 18.48
N LYS A 67 6.41 1.95 19.43
CA LYS A 67 5.31 0.98 19.35
C LYS A 67 4.44 1.23 18.11
N LYS A 68 4.09 2.50 17.84
CA LYS A 68 3.34 2.88 16.63
C LYS A 68 4.12 2.57 15.36
N LEU A 69 5.41 2.87 15.30
CA LEU A 69 6.27 2.56 14.16
C LEU A 69 6.29 1.05 13.89
N TRP A 70 6.47 0.24 14.93
CA TRP A 70 6.49 -1.21 14.81
C TRP A 70 5.16 -1.78 14.29
N ASN A 71 4.03 -1.32 14.82
CA ASN A 71 2.71 -1.73 14.35
C ASN A 71 2.52 -1.38 12.87
N ASN A 72 2.93 -0.18 12.45
CA ASN A 72 2.89 0.24 11.05
C ASN A 72 3.78 -0.64 10.16
N MET A 73 4.98 -1.01 10.63
CA MET A 73 5.87 -1.92 9.89
C MET A 73 5.27 -3.32 9.74
N LYS A 74 4.70 -3.88 10.80
CA LYS A 74 3.99 -5.18 10.74
C LYS A 74 2.82 -5.13 9.77
N HIS A 75 2.01 -4.08 9.84
CA HIS A 75 0.85 -3.93 8.96
C HIS A 75 1.26 -3.83 7.49
N ARG A 76 2.27 -3.01 7.17
CA ARG A 76 2.81 -2.91 5.80
C ARG A 76 3.32 -4.26 5.28
N LYS A 77 4.05 -5.01 6.11
CA LYS A 77 4.53 -6.34 5.74
C LYS A 77 3.39 -7.34 5.50
N GLN A 78 2.31 -7.27 6.28
CA GLN A 78 1.13 -8.11 6.04
C GLN A 78 0.43 -7.77 4.73
N ILE A 79 0.30 -6.48 4.40
CA ILE A 79 -0.27 -6.05 3.10
C ILE A 79 0.60 -6.56 1.96
N GLU A 80 1.93 -6.41 2.05
CA GLU A 80 2.86 -6.89 1.04
C GLU A 80 2.77 -8.40 0.82
N LEU A 81 2.70 -9.18 1.90
CA LEU A 81 2.53 -10.64 1.82
C LEU A 81 1.20 -11.03 1.17
N LYS A 82 0.10 -10.32 1.49
CA LYS A 82 -1.21 -10.56 0.88
C LYS A 82 -1.20 -10.23 -0.61
N LEU A 83 -0.61 -9.09 -0.99
CA LEU A 83 -0.48 -8.69 -2.38
C LEU A 83 0.37 -9.69 -3.16
N LYS A 84 1.49 -10.14 -2.58
CA LYS A 84 2.35 -11.14 -3.20
C LYS A 84 1.62 -12.47 -3.40
N LYS A 85 0.85 -12.91 -2.41
CA LYS A 85 0.00 -14.10 -2.53
C LYS A 85 -1.05 -13.95 -3.63
N GLN A 86 -1.72 -12.79 -3.72
CA GLN A 86 -2.69 -12.50 -4.77
C GLN A 86 -2.05 -12.45 -6.16
N MET A 87 -0.82 -11.94 -6.29
CA MET A 87 -0.06 -11.96 -7.54
C MET A 87 0.37 -13.37 -7.95
N GLU A 88 0.70 -14.23 -6.99
CA GLU A 88 0.99 -15.66 -7.24
C GLU A 88 -0.28 -16.47 -7.54
N GLU A 89 -1.45 -16.10 -7.00
CA GLU A 89 -2.75 -16.75 -7.28
C GLU A 89 -3.43 -16.25 -8.57
N SER A 90 -2.99 -15.14 -9.17
CA SER A 90 -3.65 -14.56 -10.36
C SER A 90 -3.20 -15.13 -11.72
N GLU A 91 -2.64 -16.34 -11.75
CA GLU A 91 -2.78 -17.22 -12.93
C GLU A 91 -4.20 -17.84 -13.06
N VAL A 92 -5.12 -17.63 -12.11
CA VAL A 92 -6.52 -18.04 -12.27
C VAL A 92 -7.51 -17.00 -11.69
N LYS A 93 -8.26 -16.40 -12.61
CA LYS A 93 -9.56 -15.66 -12.50
C LYS A 93 -9.72 -14.63 -11.37
N VAL A 94 -9.85 -13.38 -11.84
CA VAL A 94 -10.34 -12.20 -11.13
C VAL A 94 -11.73 -12.44 -10.54
N GLU A 95 -11.83 -12.51 -9.22
CA GLU A 95 -13.05 -12.15 -8.49
C GLU A 95 -12.71 -11.20 -7.35
N GLU A 96 -13.41 -10.06 -7.35
CA GLU A 96 -13.36 -9.03 -6.34
C GLU A 96 -13.70 -9.62 -4.96
N THR A 97 -12.88 -9.33 -3.95
CA THR A 97 -13.21 -9.69 -2.57
C THR A 97 -13.03 -8.51 -1.60
N PRO A 98 -13.82 -8.51 -0.51
CA PRO A 98 -14.41 -7.32 0.07
C PRO A 98 -13.51 -6.64 1.11
N ILE A 99 -13.97 -5.47 1.58
CA ILE A 99 -13.49 -4.76 2.76
C ILE A 99 -13.39 -5.75 3.92
N VAL A 100 -12.17 -6.19 4.26
CA VAL A 100 -11.93 -7.09 5.40
C VAL A 100 -11.96 -6.27 6.68
N GLU A 101 -12.93 -6.60 7.52
CA GLU A 101 -13.16 -6.05 8.85
C GLU A 101 -11.89 -5.99 9.70
N PHE A 102 -11.82 -4.90 10.46
CA PHE A 102 -10.95 -4.71 11.61
C PHE A 102 -11.07 -5.92 12.55
N PHE A 103 -10.09 -6.82 12.55
CA PHE A 103 -9.94 -7.75 13.67
C PHE A 103 -9.26 -7.00 14.82
N ASP A 104 -10.11 -6.56 15.75
CA ASP A 104 -9.74 -6.24 17.13
C ASP A 104 -8.95 -7.42 17.72
N ILE A 105 -7.66 -7.19 17.99
CA ILE A 105 -6.93 -7.95 19.01
C ILE A 105 -6.82 -7.00 20.19
N GLY A 106 -7.72 -7.22 21.15
CA GLY A 106 -8.00 -6.40 22.33
C GLY A 106 -6.83 -5.57 22.84
N ASP A 107 -6.94 -4.26 22.63
CA ASP A 107 -6.30 -3.24 23.46
C ASP A 107 -7.29 -2.87 24.57
N GLY A 108 -7.38 -3.72 25.58
CA GLY A 108 -8.03 -3.33 26.82
C GLY A 108 -7.10 -2.41 27.59
N TYR A 109 -7.22 -1.10 27.41
CA TYR A 109 -7.13 -0.08 28.47
C TYR A 109 -7.71 1.24 27.94
N ARG A 110 -8.95 1.49 28.38
CA ARG A 110 -9.69 2.74 28.26
C ARG A 110 -9.35 3.58 29.50
N ASP A 111 -8.33 4.44 29.40
CA ASP A 111 -8.09 5.46 30.43
C ASP A 111 -8.68 6.78 29.97
N GLN A 112 -9.77 7.18 30.63
CA GLN A 112 -10.35 8.50 30.57
C GLN A 112 -9.41 9.48 31.28
N GLU A 113 -8.62 10.22 30.51
CA GLU A 113 -8.32 11.61 30.86
C GLU A 113 -8.65 12.49 29.65
N SER A 114 -9.59 13.38 29.90
CA SER A 114 -10.09 14.43 29.05
C SER A 114 -8.95 15.31 28.53
N ILE A 115 -8.59 15.13 27.26
CA ILE A 115 -8.03 16.22 26.47
C ILE A 115 -9.13 16.64 25.52
N LEU A 116 -9.69 17.80 25.81
CA LEU A 116 -10.60 18.55 24.95
C LEU A 116 -9.87 18.83 23.62
N ILE A 117 -10.09 17.97 22.61
CA ILE A 117 -9.61 18.21 21.24
C ILE A 117 -10.80 18.80 20.48
N PRO A 118 -10.74 20.05 20.00
CA PRO A 118 -11.83 20.64 19.23
C PRO A 118 -12.07 19.86 17.92
N ALA A 119 -13.34 19.60 17.67
CA ALA A 119 -13.93 18.82 16.59
C ALA A 119 -13.61 19.31 15.16
N LYS A 120 -12.38 19.10 14.67
CA LYS A 120 -11.98 19.44 13.28
C LYS A 120 -11.27 18.33 12.50
N ILE A 121 -11.29 17.08 12.96
CA ILE A 121 -10.49 15.99 12.35
C ILE A 121 -11.24 15.21 11.25
N ASP A 122 -12.56 15.34 11.11
CA ASP A 122 -13.32 14.52 10.14
C ASP A 122 -13.18 14.95 8.67
N GLU A 123 -13.10 16.26 8.39
CA GLU A 123 -13.07 16.76 6.99
C GLU A 123 -11.81 16.32 6.23
N THR A 124 -10.65 16.28 6.90
CA THR A 124 -9.38 15.91 6.24
C THR A 124 -9.30 14.44 5.85
N SER A 125 -9.98 13.55 6.59
CA SER A 125 -10.03 12.12 6.28
C SER A 125 -10.97 11.84 5.12
N GLN A 126 -12.09 12.57 5.05
CA GLN A 126 -13.01 12.50 3.92
C GLN A 126 -12.37 13.05 2.63
N GLN A 127 -11.68 14.20 2.71
CA GLN A 127 -10.94 14.77 1.58
C GLN A 127 -9.86 13.81 1.04
N GLN A 128 -9.17 13.07 1.92
CA GLN A 128 -8.19 12.07 1.48
C GLN A 128 -8.83 10.88 0.77
N ARG A 129 -10.02 10.43 1.20
CA ARG A 129 -10.78 9.38 0.52
C ARG A 129 -11.30 9.84 -0.84
N GLU A 130 -11.81 11.06 -0.90
CA GLU A 130 -12.26 11.69 -2.15
C GLU A 130 -11.10 11.85 -3.14
N LEU A 131 -9.95 12.35 -2.68
CA LEU A 131 -8.73 12.45 -3.50
C LEU A 131 -8.25 11.08 -4.01
N PHE A 132 -8.33 10.04 -3.19
CA PHE A 132 -8.00 8.68 -3.62
C PHE A 132 -8.97 8.17 -4.69
N SER A 133 -10.28 8.39 -4.50
CA SER A 133 -11.31 8.02 -5.47
C SER A 133 -11.13 8.73 -6.82
N ILE A 134 -10.85 10.03 -6.81
CA ILE A 134 -10.59 10.83 -8.02
C ILE A 134 -9.34 10.33 -8.76
N ARG A 135 -8.26 10.03 -8.04
CA ARG A 135 -7.04 9.49 -8.67
C ARG A 135 -7.30 8.14 -9.32
N LEU A 136 -8.10 7.29 -8.67
CA LEU A 136 -8.45 5.98 -9.19
C LEU A 136 -9.33 6.07 -10.44
N SER A 137 -10.29 7.00 -10.48
CA SER A 137 -11.15 7.20 -11.65
C SER A 137 -10.36 7.72 -12.85
N ILE A 138 -9.43 8.67 -12.65
CA ILE A 138 -8.55 9.19 -13.70
C ILE A 138 -7.69 8.05 -14.28
N ALA A 139 -7.04 7.26 -13.42
CA ALA A 139 -6.21 6.15 -13.88
C ALA A 139 -7.02 5.09 -14.66
N LYS A 140 -8.27 4.83 -14.24
CA LYS A 140 -9.16 3.90 -14.95
C LYS A 140 -9.58 4.44 -16.32
N GLU A 141 -9.84 5.74 -16.43
CA GLU A 141 -10.19 6.38 -17.69
C GLU A 141 -9.01 6.39 -18.67
N GLU A 142 -7.80 6.67 -18.19
CA GLU A 142 -6.57 6.61 -18.98
C GLU A 142 -6.31 5.20 -19.52
N LEU A 143 -6.51 4.17 -18.69
CA LEU A 143 -6.38 2.77 -19.12
C LEU A 143 -7.40 2.40 -20.21
N LEU A 144 -8.65 2.85 -20.06
CA LEU A 144 -9.71 2.64 -21.06
C LEU A 144 -9.38 3.34 -22.38
N LYS A 145 -8.86 4.57 -22.33
CA LYS A 145 -8.42 5.31 -23.52
C LYS A 145 -7.26 4.61 -24.23
N ALA A 146 -6.23 4.19 -23.49
CA ALA A 146 -5.10 3.45 -24.05
C ALA A 146 -5.56 2.14 -24.71
N LYS A 147 -6.49 1.41 -24.08
CA LYS A 147 -7.05 0.19 -24.65
C LYS A 147 -7.80 0.47 -25.97
N ALA A 148 -8.66 1.49 -26.00
CA ALA A 148 -9.38 1.87 -27.21
C ALA A 148 -8.45 2.32 -28.34
N GLU A 149 -7.35 3.01 -28.01
CA GLU A 149 -6.34 3.42 -28.99
C GLU A 149 -5.61 2.21 -29.59
N THR A 150 -5.20 1.25 -28.75
CA THR A 150 -4.57 0.02 -29.25
C THR A 150 -5.52 -0.81 -30.13
N GLU A 151 -6.80 -0.87 -29.77
CA GLU A 151 -7.81 -1.57 -30.56
C GLU A 151 -8.05 -0.87 -31.91
N ARG A 152 -8.11 0.47 -31.91
CA ARG A 152 -8.23 1.26 -33.14
C ARG A 152 -7.03 1.08 -34.06
N ALA A 153 -5.82 1.10 -33.51
CA ALA A 153 -4.59 0.85 -34.27
C ALA A 153 -4.58 -0.57 -34.87
N GLN A 154 -5.04 -1.58 -34.13
CA GLN A 154 -5.19 -2.94 -34.65
C GLN A 154 -6.23 -3.03 -35.77
N ALA A 155 -7.36 -2.34 -35.63
CA ALA A 155 -8.41 -2.31 -36.66
C ALA A 155 -7.92 -1.63 -37.94
N GLU A 156 -7.14 -0.56 -37.82
CA GLU A 156 -6.52 0.13 -38.95
C GLU A 156 -5.49 -0.74 -39.66
N ALA A 157 -4.62 -1.43 -38.91
CA ALA A 157 -3.68 -2.40 -39.47
C ALA A 157 -4.39 -3.53 -40.24
N ARG A 158 -5.52 -4.04 -39.71
CA ARG A 158 -6.34 -5.04 -40.42
C ARG A 158 -6.94 -4.48 -41.71
N ARG A 159 -7.42 -3.24 -41.70
CA ARG A 159 -7.96 -2.58 -42.91
C ARG A 159 -6.89 -2.39 -43.98
N ALA A 160 -5.70 -1.96 -43.61
CA ALA A 160 -4.58 -1.78 -44.53
C ALA A 160 -4.20 -3.11 -45.21
N LEU A 161 -4.18 -4.21 -44.45
CA LEU A 161 -3.88 -5.55 -44.98
C LEU A 161 -4.93 -6.00 -46.02
N ILE A 162 -6.22 -5.77 -45.74
CA ILE A 162 -7.31 -6.07 -46.68
C ILE A 162 -7.20 -5.20 -47.94
N GLU A 163 -6.85 -3.92 -47.80
CA GLU A 163 -6.68 -3.02 -48.94
C GLU A 163 -5.49 -3.40 -49.83
N GLU A 164 -4.39 -3.87 -49.23
CA GLU A 164 -3.24 -4.43 -49.94
C GLU A 164 -3.65 -5.69 -50.73
N GLU A 165 -4.35 -6.64 -50.10
CA GLU A 165 -4.86 -7.84 -50.76
C GLU A 165 -5.81 -7.50 -51.93
N LEU A 166 -6.72 -6.54 -51.74
CA LEU A 166 -7.61 -6.08 -52.80
C LEU A 166 -6.85 -5.43 -53.96
N SER A 167 -5.78 -4.69 -53.68
CA SER A 167 -4.93 -4.07 -54.70
C SER A 167 -4.19 -5.12 -55.52
N VAL A 168 -3.64 -6.16 -54.87
CA VAL A 168 -3.02 -7.31 -55.54
C VAL A 168 -4.02 -8.04 -56.43
N LEU A 169 -5.25 -8.27 -55.95
CA LEU A 169 -6.30 -8.93 -56.75
C LEU A 169 -6.74 -8.09 -57.95
N LYS A 170 -6.86 -6.77 -57.80
CA LYS A 170 -7.14 -5.85 -58.92
C LYS A 170 -6.05 -5.92 -59.99
N LEU A 171 -4.78 -5.91 -59.58
CA LEU A 171 -3.65 -6.06 -60.49
C LEU A 171 -3.64 -7.42 -61.20
N ARG A 172 -3.94 -8.51 -60.48
CA ARG A 172 -4.03 -9.85 -61.06
C ARG A 172 -5.15 -9.92 -62.10
N ARG A 173 -6.35 -9.42 -61.77
CA ARG A 173 -7.49 -9.36 -62.71
C ARG A 173 -7.17 -8.51 -63.94
N PHE A 174 -6.43 -7.41 -63.78
CA PHE A 174 -6.00 -6.58 -64.91
C PHE A 174 -5.03 -7.32 -65.84
N LYS A 175 -4.08 -8.08 -65.29
CA LYS A 175 -3.18 -8.94 -66.07
C LYS A 175 -3.92 -10.04 -66.81
N ASP A 176 -4.87 -10.71 -66.15
CA ASP A 176 -5.64 -11.81 -66.74
C ASP A 176 -6.62 -11.32 -67.83
N GLY A 177 -7.09 -10.06 -67.73
CA GLY A 177 -7.98 -9.44 -68.72
C GLY A 177 -7.28 -8.87 -69.97
N GLN A 178 -5.95 -8.78 -69.99
CA GLN A 178 -5.18 -8.40 -71.19
C GLN A 178 -4.72 -9.60 -72.04
N ILE A 179 -5.12 -10.83 -71.68
CA ILE A 179 -4.72 -12.08 -72.36
C ILE A 179 -5.81 -12.58 -73.32
N SER A 180 -6.88 -11.82 -73.60
CA SER A 180 -7.93 -12.25 -74.53
C SER A 180 -8.07 -11.37 -75.77
#